data_AF-A0A2T6EAW2-F1
#
_entry.id   AF-A0A2T6EAW2-F1
#
_cell.length_a   1.000
_cell.length_b   1.000
_cell.length_c   1.000
_cell.angle_alpha   90.00
_cell.angle_beta   90.00
_cell.angle_gamma   90.00
#
_symmetry.space_group_name_H-M   'P 1'
#
loop_
_entity.id
_entity.type
_entity.pdbx_description
1 polymer ?
#
loop_
_entity_poly.entity_id
_entity_poly.type
_entity_poly.pdbx_seq_one_letter_code
_entity_poly.pdbx_strand_id
1 'polypeptide(L)'
;MHWIITLGLWLYAAALIGLSLRILMRRRTVGVTLAWLLLIYALPLLGISLYALFGERYLGRLRAGRARTQFRFYNQWLEDVSVRQDISAPINSPLRPVMELTRGSLGMPALEGNHWRTLDTADAVFDALLADIEQAQEWIFMEFYILEDRGRVAEVLNALVAAQSRGVAVYLLLDSVGSNKFLSSKRCQSIRAAGIDVLDVLHANVLRMFMQRMDLRQHRKLVSIDNRVAYNGSMNLADPRWFKKDSGFGPWVDLQVRLEGPIAAIIQGSLIFDWEMETGVRLEPALSWPQQTQAGGSLMQFLPTGPAFEEDILLQVLVTAIHNARQEVFISTPYFVPEEALLLALKSAARRGLTVTLLIPRRIDSRLAQYAGRSFFDDLLHSGVEIRRFTGGMLHTKSVIIDDHLVLVGSVNLDMRSLWLNFEATLVVDDPAFYADMRLVIDRYLASSHRLDLKEWRKRKVHKRVLENLAQLASPLL
;
A
#
# COMPACT_ATOMS: atom_id res chain seq x y z
N MET A 1 -6.73 7.03 54.08
CA MET A 1 -7.59 6.64 52.94
C MET A 1 -8.06 7.82 52.10
N HIS A 2 -8.64 8.88 52.68
CA HIS A 2 -9.18 10.02 51.90
C HIS A 2 -8.14 10.72 51.00
N TRP A 3 -6.91 10.92 51.47
CA TRP A 3 -5.87 11.57 50.68
C TRP A 3 -5.46 10.78 49.41
N ILE A 4 -5.55 9.44 49.44
CA ILE A 4 -5.25 8.59 48.27
C ILE A 4 -6.32 8.78 47.19
N ILE A 5 -7.59 8.86 47.60
CA ILE A 5 -8.71 9.10 46.69
C ILE A 5 -8.60 10.50 46.08
N THR A 6 -8.31 11.51 46.90
CA THR A 6 -8.12 12.89 46.42
C THR A 6 -6.96 12.99 45.45
N LEU A 7 -5.81 12.36 45.76
CA LEU A 7 -4.66 12.31 44.87
C LEU A 7 -5.01 11.60 43.53
N GLY A 8 -5.74 10.49 43.59
CA GLY A 8 -6.21 9.77 42.41
C GLY A 8 -7.12 10.63 41.52
N LEU A 9 -8.04 11.40 42.10
CA LEU A 9 -8.92 12.31 41.37
C LEU A 9 -8.14 13.45 40.70
N TRP A 10 -7.15 14.03 41.37
CA TRP A 10 -6.29 15.05 40.76
C TRP A 10 -5.45 14.51 39.61
N LEU A 11 -4.86 13.32 39.77
CA LEU A 11 -4.11 12.66 38.70
C LEU A 11 -5.02 12.35 37.49
N TYR A 12 -6.24 11.88 37.75
CA TYR A 12 -7.23 11.63 36.70
C TYR A 12 -7.62 12.93 35.97
N ALA A 13 -7.93 14.01 36.70
CA ALA A 13 -8.28 15.30 36.10
C ALA A 13 -7.12 15.88 35.27
N ALA A 14 -5.89 15.79 35.78
CA ALA A 14 -4.69 16.22 35.05
C ALA A 14 -4.47 15.39 33.77
N ALA A 15 -4.66 14.07 33.84
CA ALA A 15 -4.57 13.19 32.68
C ALA A 15 -5.66 13.53 31.64
N LEU A 16 -6.89 13.77 32.08
CA LEU A 16 -8.02 14.14 31.22
C LEU A 16 -7.76 15.46 30.47
N ILE A 17 -7.36 16.51 31.20
CA ILE A 17 -7.04 17.82 30.63
C ILE A 17 -5.84 17.71 29.67
N GLY A 18 -4.78 17.04 30.11
CA GLY A 18 -3.58 16.83 29.30
C GLY A 18 -3.88 16.06 28.01
N LEU A 19 -4.74 15.06 28.06
CA LEU A 19 -5.15 14.28 26.89
C LEU A 19 -6.03 15.09 25.94
N SER A 20 -7.01 15.83 26.46
CA SER A 20 -7.85 16.71 25.65
C SER A 20 -7.04 17.79 24.92
N LEU A 21 -6.12 18.45 25.64
CA LEU A 21 -5.20 19.41 25.02
C LEU A 21 -4.33 18.73 23.96
N ARG A 22 -3.80 17.54 24.25
CA ARG A 22 -3.01 16.78 23.28
C ARG A 22 -3.81 16.43 22.03
N ILE A 23 -5.06 16.00 22.18
CA ILE A 23 -5.96 15.71 21.04
C ILE A 23 -6.17 16.96 20.19
N LEU A 24 -6.46 18.10 20.83
CA LEU A 24 -6.65 19.38 20.14
C LEU A 24 -5.39 19.84 19.40
N MET A 25 -4.22 19.69 20.02
CA MET A 25 -2.93 20.06 19.43
C MET A 25 -2.54 19.20 18.22
N ARG A 26 -3.10 17.99 18.09
CA ARG A 26 -2.79 17.07 16.97
C ARG A 26 -3.48 17.44 15.65
N ARG A 27 -4.37 18.45 15.63
CA ARG A 27 -5.03 19.00 14.42
C ARG A 27 -5.62 17.93 13.48
N ARG A 28 -6.31 16.93 14.03
CA ARG A 28 -7.07 15.96 13.22
C ARG A 28 -8.35 16.58 12.66
N THR A 29 -8.94 15.91 11.66
CA THR A 29 -10.29 16.20 11.19
C THR A 29 -11.24 16.39 12.38
N VAL A 30 -12.07 17.44 12.34
CA VAL A 30 -12.92 17.87 13.47
C VAL A 30 -13.75 16.71 14.03
N GLY A 31 -14.33 15.88 13.17
CA GLY A 31 -15.12 14.71 13.58
C GLY A 31 -14.33 13.71 14.43
N VAL A 32 -13.11 13.34 14.02
CA VAL A 32 -12.24 12.42 14.78
C VAL A 32 -11.82 13.02 16.12
N THR A 33 -11.50 14.31 16.14
CA THR A 33 -11.18 15.04 17.37
C THR A 33 -12.36 15.01 18.35
N LEU A 34 -13.56 15.35 17.89
CA LEU A 34 -14.78 15.32 18.71
C LEU A 34 -15.12 13.90 19.19
N ALA A 35 -14.96 12.88 18.35
CA ALA A 35 -15.21 11.49 18.73
C ALA A 35 -14.28 11.02 19.86
N TRP A 36 -12.99 11.34 19.79
CA TRP A 36 -12.04 11.00 20.85
C TRP A 36 -12.33 11.76 22.15
N LEU A 37 -12.63 13.05 22.07
CA LEU A 37 -13.03 13.84 23.23
C LEU A 37 -14.29 13.24 23.86
N LEU A 38 -15.33 12.97 23.05
CA LEU A 38 -16.57 12.35 23.53
C LEU A 38 -16.32 11.00 24.20
N LEU A 39 -15.50 10.13 23.61
CA LEU A 39 -15.18 8.81 24.16
C LEU A 39 -14.47 8.92 25.51
N ILE A 40 -13.49 9.83 25.62
CA ILE A 40 -12.74 10.06 26.86
C ILE A 40 -13.64 10.67 27.95
N TYR A 41 -14.58 11.55 27.59
CA TYR A 41 -15.52 12.12 28.56
C TYR A 41 -16.65 11.16 28.96
N ALA A 42 -17.18 10.37 28.02
CA ALA A 42 -18.28 9.44 28.26
C ALA A 42 -17.83 8.17 28.98
N LEU A 43 -16.62 7.68 28.66
CA LEU A 43 -16.04 6.48 29.24
C LEU A 43 -14.62 6.79 29.75
N PRO A 44 -14.44 7.56 30.82
CA PRO A 44 -13.16 7.98 31.40
C PRO A 44 -11.96 7.04 31.23
N LEU A 45 -11.93 5.96 32.01
CA LEU A 45 -10.79 5.04 32.07
C LEU A 45 -10.64 4.29 30.75
N LEU A 46 -11.74 3.77 30.21
CA LEU A 46 -11.74 3.01 28.96
C LEU A 46 -11.33 3.88 27.76
N GLY A 47 -11.85 5.09 27.65
CA GLY A 47 -11.58 6.05 26.60
C GLY A 47 -10.15 6.57 26.63
N ILE A 48 -9.60 6.84 27.83
CA ILE A 48 -8.17 7.14 27.99
C ILE A 48 -7.32 5.94 27.53
N SER A 49 -7.67 4.71 27.95
CA SER A 49 -6.97 3.50 27.51
C SER A 49 -7.06 3.30 26.00
N LEU A 50 -8.25 3.45 25.40
CA LEU A 50 -8.46 3.32 23.97
C LEU A 50 -7.72 4.41 23.18
N TYR A 51 -7.68 5.65 23.67
CA TYR A 51 -6.92 6.72 23.01
C TYR A 51 -5.42 6.45 23.10
N ALA A 52 -4.92 5.95 24.22
CA ALA A 52 -3.52 5.56 24.33
C ALA A 52 -3.17 4.44 23.33
N LEU A 53 -4.09 3.49 23.08
CA LEU A 53 -3.87 2.37 22.17
C LEU A 53 -4.02 2.73 20.68
N PHE A 54 -5.05 3.51 20.32
CA PHE A 54 -5.45 3.74 18.91
C PHE A 54 -5.37 5.22 18.50
N GLY A 55 -5.36 6.13 19.47
CA GLY A 55 -5.54 7.55 19.29
C GLY A 55 -4.35 8.30 18.69
N GLU A 56 -3.12 7.77 18.61
CA GLU A 56 -1.95 8.56 18.14
C GLU A 56 -1.10 7.94 17.02
N ARG A 57 -0.95 8.68 15.91
CA ARG A 57 0.00 8.55 14.76
C ARG A 57 1.44 8.12 15.10
N TYR A 58 1.75 6.94 15.65
CA TYR A 58 3.08 6.72 16.25
C TYR A 58 3.82 5.47 15.74
N LEU A 59 4.92 5.69 15.01
CA LEU A 59 5.89 4.64 14.62
C LEU A 59 6.73 4.07 15.78
N GLY A 60 6.76 4.74 16.94
CA GLY A 60 7.79 4.52 17.96
C GLY A 60 8.94 5.51 17.84
N ARG A 61 9.39 6.11 18.96
CA ARG A 61 10.54 7.06 19.02
C ARG A 61 11.80 6.52 18.35
N LEU A 62 12.09 5.23 18.50
CA LEU A 62 13.27 4.58 17.92
C LEU A 62 13.19 4.53 16.38
N ARG A 63 12.07 4.06 15.82
CA ARG A 63 11.88 4.00 14.36
C ARG A 63 11.79 5.38 13.75
N ALA A 64 11.06 6.30 14.38
CA ALA A 64 11.00 7.69 13.92
C ALA A 64 12.38 8.37 13.95
N GLY A 65 13.21 8.09 14.96
CA GLY A 65 14.59 8.55 15.01
C GLY A 65 15.44 7.99 13.88
N ARG A 66 15.40 6.67 13.67
CA ARG A 66 16.14 5.98 12.60
C ARG A 66 15.71 6.45 11.21
N ALA A 67 14.39 6.52 10.97
CA ALA A 67 13.82 7.02 9.73
C ALA A 67 14.31 8.44 9.43
N ARG A 68 14.33 9.36 10.42
CA ARG A 68 14.87 10.72 10.23
C ARG A 68 16.36 10.72 9.88
N THR A 69 17.16 9.90 10.55
CA THR A 69 18.59 9.80 10.27
C THR A 69 18.85 9.24 8.87
N GLN A 70 18.10 8.21 8.47
CA GLN A 70 18.23 7.58 7.16
C GLN A 70 17.70 8.50 6.05
N PHE A 71 16.57 9.17 6.27
CA PHE A 71 15.92 10.03 5.29
C PHE A 71 16.89 11.08 4.72
N ARG A 72 17.77 11.67 5.53
CA ARG A 72 18.80 12.59 5.04
C ARG A 72 19.75 11.94 4.04
N PHE A 73 20.24 10.74 4.34
CA PHE A 73 21.16 10.01 3.46
C PHE A 73 20.46 9.61 2.16
N TYR A 74 19.25 9.06 2.24
CA TYR A 74 18.51 8.64 1.06
C TYR A 74 18.06 9.82 0.19
N ASN A 75 17.64 10.93 0.79
CA ASN A 75 17.31 12.13 0.02
C ASN A 75 18.53 12.67 -0.73
N GLN A 76 19.69 12.71 -0.08
CA GLN A 76 20.92 13.11 -0.78
C GLN A 76 21.23 12.17 -1.94
N TRP A 77 21.10 10.85 -1.72
CA TRP A 77 21.28 9.87 -2.79
C TRP A 77 20.28 10.06 -3.94
N LEU A 78 19.01 10.33 -3.66
CA LEU A 78 17.98 10.60 -4.68
C LEU A 78 18.22 11.91 -5.44
N GLU A 79 18.71 12.95 -4.77
CA GLU A 79 19.14 14.20 -5.39
C GLU A 79 20.32 13.95 -6.34
N ASP A 80 21.32 13.19 -5.90
CA ASP A 80 22.48 12.84 -6.72
C ASP A 80 22.08 12.00 -7.93
N VAL A 81 21.15 11.05 -7.78
CA VAL A 81 20.56 10.30 -8.90
C VAL A 81 19.89 11.24 -9.89
N SER A 82 19.09 12.18 -9.37
CA SER A 82 18.37 13.15 -10.20
C SER A 82 19.30 14.02 -11.04
N VAL A 83 20.43 14.44 -10.47
CA VAL A 83 21.45 15.24 -11.16
C VAL A 83 22.18 14.40 -12.21
N ARG A 84 22.57 13.16 -11.89
CA ARG A 84 23.34 12.28 -12.79
C ARG A 84 22.57 11.81 -14.02
N GLN A 85 21.25 11.70 -13.89
CA GLN A 85 20.35 11.25 -14.95
C GLN A 85 19.74 12.43 -15.74
N ASP A 86 20.18 13.67 -15.48
CA ASP A 86 19.66 14.91 -16.10
C ASP A 86 18.12 14.98 -16.13
N ILE A 87 17.51 14.63 -15.00
CA ILE A 87 16.06 14.40 -14.94
C ILE A 87 15.31 15.73 -14.98
N SER A 88 14.84 16.07 -16.17
CA SER A 88 13.83 17.08 -16.40
C SER A 88 12.46 16.42 -16.56
N ALA A 89 11.44 16.91 -15.85
CA ALA A 89 10.07 16.43 -16.08
C ALA A 89 9.67 16.70 -17.54
N PRO A 90 8.98 15.77 -18.22
CA PRO A 90 8.60 15.98 -19.61
C PRO A 90 7.78 17.27 -19.72
N ILE A 91 8.20 18.17 -20.60
CA ILE A 91 7.59 19.51 -20.71
C ILE A 91 6.09 19.41 -21.06
N ASN A 92 5.70 18.35 -21.78
CA ASN A 92 4.35 18.19 -22.36
C ASN A 92 3.50 17.07 -21.74
N SER A 93 3.90 16.46 -20.62
CA SER A 93 3.04 15.44 -19.98
C SER A 93 1.85 16.12 -19.27
N PRO A 94 0.58 15.77 -19.59
CA PRO A 94 -0.60 16.28 -18.88
C PRO A 94 -0.58 16.00 -17.37
N LEU A 95 0.28 15.08 -16.94
CA LEU A 95 0.38 14.61 -15.56
C LEU A 95 1.74 14.92 -14.93
N ARG A 96 2.50 15.83 -15.56
CA ARG A 96 3.63 16.53 -14.94
C ARG A 96 3.34 17.03 -13.51
N PRO A 97 2.15 17.57 -13.17
CA PRO A 97 1.86 17.96 -11.78
C PRO A 97 1.96 16.81 -10.78
N VAL A 98 1.62 15.57 -11.18
CA VAL A 98 1.76 14.37 -10.33
C VAL A 98 3.23 14.07 -10.08
N MET A 99 4.07 14.19 -11.11
CA MET A 99 5.49 13.93 -11.02
C MET A 99 6.23 14.99 -10.19
N GLU A 100 5.89 16.26 -10.41
CA GLU A 100 6.42 17.39 -9.65
C GLU A 100 6.03 17.32 -8.18
N LEU A 101 4.78 16.95 -7.89
CA LEU A 101 4.29 16.74 -6.53
C LEU A 101 5.08 15.63 -5.82
N THR A 102 5.24 14.48 -6.48
CA THR A 102 5.98 13.35 -5.90
C THR A 102 7.47 13.69 -5.68
N ARG A 103 8.09 14.42 -6.62
CA ARG A 103 9.48 14.89 -6.48
C ARG A 103 9.62 15.94 -5.37
N GLY A 104 8.69 16.89 -5.29
CA GLY A 104 8.71 17.97 -4.30
C GLY A 104 8.51 17.48 -2.87
N SER A 105 7.65 16.49 -2.66
CA SER A 105 7.37 15.96 -1.32
C SER A 105 8.34 14.86 -0.87
N LEU A 106 8.84 14.01 -1.78
CA LEU A 106 9.65 12.83 -1.42
C LEU A 106 11.06 12.80 -2.02
N GLY A 107 11.40 13.73 -2.92
CA GLY A 107 12.66 13.68 -3.68
C GLY A 107 12.71 12.57 -4.74
N MET A 108 11.62 11.82 -4.93
CA MET A 108 11.59 10.66 -5.83
C MET A 108 11.69 11.10 -7.30
N PRO A 109 12.71 10.64 -8.05
CA PRO A 109 12.89 11.01 -9.45
C PRO A 109 11.92 10.26 -10.38
N ALA A 110 11.51 10.93 -11.46
CA ALA A 110 10.90 10.27 -12.61
C ALA A 110 12.01 9.87 -13.59
N LEU A 111 12.12 8.59 -13.93
CA LEU A 111 13.23 8.02 -14.68
C LEU A 111 12.73 7.49 -16.03
N GLU A 112 13.46 7.77 -17.11
CA GLU A 112 13.29 7.09 -18.40
C GLU A 112 14.16 5.82 -18.45
N GLY A 113 14.19 5.09 -19.58
CA GLY A 113 15.06 3.91 -19.72
C GLY A 113 14.53 2.64 -19.06
N ASN A 114 13.27 2.64 -18.61
CA ASN A 114 12.70 1.48 -17.94
C ASN A 114 12.00 0.56 -18.92
N HIS A 115 12.15 -0.75 -18.68
CA HIS A 115 11.44 -1.80 -19.37
C HIS A 115 10.54 -2.53 -18.39
N TRP A 116 9.45 -3.07 -18.91
CA TRP A 116 8.43 -3.69 -18.08
C TRP A 116 7.86 -4.92 -18.75
N ARG A 117 7.32 -5.80 -17.91
CA ARG A 117 6.46 -6.91 -18.31
C ARG A 117 5.35 -7.04 -17.29
N THR A 118 4.10 -6.88 -17.74
CA THR A 118 2.93 -7.13 -16.91
C THR A 118 2.71 -8.63 -16.76
N LEU A 119 2.43 -9.04 -15.53
CA LEU A 119 2.20 -10.43 -15.14
C LEU A 119 0.85 -10.48 -14.41
N ASP A 120 -0.19 -10.90 -15.13
CA ASP A 120 -1.58 -10.91 -14.67
C ASP A 120 -2.07 -12.29 -14.21
N THR A 121 -1.18 -13.28 -14.13
CA THR A 121 -1.46 -14.59 -13.56
C THR A 121 -0.38 -14.98 -12.55
N ALA A 122 -0.79 -15.67 -11.49
CA ALA A 122 0.13 -16.10 -10.44
C ALA A 122 1.24 -17.03 -10.98
N ASP A 123 0.92 -17.92 -11.91
CA ASP A 123 1.93 -18.81 -12.52
C ASP A 123 3.00 -18.01 -13.28
N ALA A 124 2.60 -17.00 -14.08
CA ALA A 124 3.56 -16.15 -14.78
C ALA A 124 4.45 -15.34 -13.81
N VAL A 125 3.89 -14.90 -12.67
CA VAL A 125 4.66 -14.23 -11.61
C VAL A 125 5.68 -15.18 -11.00
N PHE A 126 5.27 -16.39 -10.61
CA PHE A 126 6.19 -17.36 -10.01
C PHE A 126 7.26 -17.83 -11.00
N ASP A 127 6.91 -18.08 -12.26
CA ASP A 127 7.86 -18.50 -13.30
C ASP A 127 8.96 -17.44 -13.52
N ALA A 128 8.56 -16.18 -13.69
CA ALA A 128 9.50 -15.09 -13.87
C ALA A 128 10.36 -14.86 -12.62
N LEU A 129 9.73 -14.88 -11.43
CA LEU A 129 10.44 -14.67 -10.17
C LEU A 129 11.49 -15.76 -9.90
N LEU A 130 11.14 -17.03 -10.13
CA LEU A 130 12.08 -18.15 -10.00
C LEU A 130 13.26 -18.00 -10.97
N ALA A 131 13.00 -17.67 -12.23
CA ALA A 131 14.04 -17.48 -13.24
C ALA A 131 15.00 -16.33 -12.89
N ASP A 132 14.51 -15.24 -12.30
CA ASP A 132 15.37 -14.13 -11.86
C ASP A 132 16.16 -14.47 -10.59
N ILE A 133 15.59 -15.22 -9.63
CA ILE A 133 16.31 -15.70 -8.43
C ILE A 133 17.44 -16.66 -8.82
N GLU A 134 17.22 -17.50 -9.82
CA GLU A 134 18.25 -18.40 -10.34
C GLU A 134 19.44 -17.65 -10.95
N GLN A 135 19.18 -16.49 -11.58
CA GLN A 135 20.19 -15.64 -12.19
C GLN A 135 20.86 -14.66 -11.22
N ALA A 136 20.34 -14.51 -9.99
CA ALA A 136 20.86 -13.58 -8.99
C ALA A 136 22.32 -13.88 -8.62
N GLN A 137 23.11 -12.82 -8.46
CA GLN A 137 24.56 -12.85 -8.23
C GLN A 137 24.99 -12.24 -6.88
N GLU A 138 24.35 -11.17 -6.44
CA GLU A 138 24.83 -10.40 -5.29
C GLU A 138 23.77 -10.25 -4.20
N TRP A 139 22.58 -9.73 -4.55
CA TRP A 139 21.58 -9.28 -3.57
C TRP A 139 20.17 -9.63 -4.00
N ILE A 140 19.39 -10.20 -3.08
CA ILE A 140 17.95 -10.34 -3.22
C ILE A 140 17.29 -9.69 -2.01
N PHE A 141 16.41 -8.72 -2.26
CA PHE A 141 15.54 -8.12 -1.25
C PHE A 141 14.09 -8.46 -1.60
N MET A 142 13.32 -8.92 -0.62
CA MET A 142 11.88 -9.10 -0.78
C MET A 142 11.12 -8.55 0.41
N GLU A 143 9.99 -7.94 0.13
CA GLU A 143 9.09 -7.40 1.13
C GLU A 143 7.64 -7.77 0.82
N PHE A 144 6.98 -8.42 1.78
CA PHE A 144 5.61 -8.87 1.63
C PHE A 144 4.78 -8.72 2.91
N TYR A 145 3.51 -8.35 2.74
CA TYR A 145 2.52 -8.43 3.81
C TYR A 145 2.23 -9.89 4.21
N ILE A 146 1.87 -10.72 3.23
CA ILE A 146 1.56 -12.14 3.44
C ILE A 146 2.59 -13.00 2.71
N LEU A 147 3.20 -13.90 3.48
CA LEU A 147 3.88 -15.09 2.99
C LEU A 147 3.15 -16.33 3.50
N GLU A 148 2.63 -17.15 2.58
CA GLU A 148 2.11 -18.49 2.87
C GLU A 148 2.93 -19.54 2.13
N ASP A 149 3.61 -20.41 2.88
CA ASP A 149 4.64 -21.33 2.38
C ASP A 149 4.10 -22.59 1.67
N ARG A 150 2.97 -22.47 0.97
CA ARG A 150 2.34 -23.58 0.24
C ARG A 150 2.40 -23.38 -1.27
N GLY A 151 2.23 -24.48 -2.00
CA GLY A 151 2.26 -24.48 -3.46
C GLY A 151 3.57 -23.92 -3.99
N ARG A 152 3.48 -23.06 -5.01
CA ARG A 152 4.64 -22.49 -5.70
C ARG A 152 5.51 -21.57 -4.83
N VAL A 153 4.98 -21.06 -3.72
CA VAL A 153 5.80 -20.31 -2.75
C VAL A 153 6.90 -21.18 -2.15
N ALA A 154 6.67 -22.48 -1.98
CA ALA A 154 7.71 -23.39 -1.49
C ALA A 154 8.88 -23.51 -2.48
N GLU A 155 8.62 -23.46 -3.78
CA GLU A 155 9.65 -23.43 -4.83
C GLU A 155 10.48 -22.15 -4.72
N VAL A 156 9.83 -20.99 -4.56
CA VAL A 156 10.50 -19.69 -4.38
C VAL A 156 11.42 -19.74 -3.16
N LEU A 157 10.92 -20.22 -2.01
CA LEU A 157 11.72 -20.34 -0.79
C LEU A 157 12.94 -21.26 -0.96
N ASN A 158 12.79 -22.37 -1.70
CA ASN A 158 13.90 -23.28 -2.00
C ASN A 158 14.92 -22.61 -2.94
N ALA A 159 14.46 -21.87 -3.94
CA ALA A 159 15.33 -21.12 -4.86
C ALA A 159 16.14 -20.04 -4.13
N LEU A 160 15.54 -19.37 -3.15
CA LEU A 160 16.24 -18.41 -2.28
C LEU A 160 17.34 -19.09 -1.45
N VAL A 161 17.07 -20.27 -0.88
CA VAL A 161 18.10 -21.03 -0.15
C VAL A 161 19.23 -21.45 -1.09
N ALA A 162 18.90 -21.85 -2.32
CA ALA A 162 19.90 -22.15 -3.33
C ALA A 162 20.73 -20.92 -3.70
N ALA A 163 20.12 -19.74 -3.86
CA ALA A 163 20.82 -18.48 -4.11
C ALA A 163 21.76 -18.11 -2.95
N GLN A 164 21.28 -18.22 -1.71
CA GLN A 164 22.10 -18.02 -0.51
C GLN A 164 23.31 -18.96 -0.48
N SER A 165 23.13 -20.21 -0.89
CA SER A 165 24.21 -21.20 -0.98
C SER A 165 25.24 -20.88 -2.08
N ARG A 166 24.85 -20.11 -3.12
CA ARG A 166 25.77 -19.59 -4.15
C ARG A 166 26.53 -18.34 -3.70
N GLY A 167 26.20 -17.78 -2.54
CA GLY A 167 26.82 -16.55 -2.01
C GLY A 167 26.01 -15.27 -2.21
N VAL A 168 24.78 -15.37 -2.76
CA VAL A 168 23.86 -14.22 -2.88
C VAL A 168 23.32 -13.88 -1.49
N ALA A 169 23.37 -12.61 -1.09
CA ALA A 169 22.78 -12.19 0.19
C ALA A 169 21.27 -11.99 0.04
N VAL A 170 20.48 -12.72 0.84
CA VAL A 170 19.02 -12.72 0.75
C VAL A 170 18.38 -12.11 2.00
N TYR A 171 17.60 -11.05 1.80
CA TYR A 171 16.85 -10.32 2.83
C TYR A 171 15.34 -10.45 2.61
N LEU A 172 14.64 -10.99 3.61
CA LEU A 172 13.18 -11.15 3.59
C LEU A 172 12.54 -10.30 4.70
N LEU A 173 11.81 -9.26 4.31
CA LEU A 173 11.03 -8.41 5.21
C LEU A 173 9.57 -8.84 5.19
N LEU A 174 9.05 -9.33 6.30
CA LEU A 174 7.69 -9.87 6.39
C LEU A 174 6.89 -9.17 7.48
N ASP A 175 5.67 -8.75 7.15
CA ASP A 175 4.76 -8.18 8.17
C ASP A 175 4.39 -9.24 9.21
N SER A 176 4.52 -8.86 10.48
CA SER A 176 4.29 -9.75 11.62
C SER A 176 2.90 -10.38 11.68
N VAL A 177 1.87 -9.71 11.16
CA VAL A 177 0.49 -10.18 11.24
C VAL A 177 0.09 -10.95 10.00
N GLY A 178 0.42 -10.44 8.81
CA GLY A 178 0.12 -11.15 7.56
C GLY A 178 0.90 -12.46 7.42
N SER A 179 2.12 -12.51 7.95
CA SER A 179 3.05 -13.65 7.80
C SER A 179 3.32 -14.44 9.09
N ASN A 180 2.55 -14.20 10.17
CA ASN A 180 2.75 -14.83 11.49
C ASN A 180 2.90 -16.36 11.43
N LYS A 181 2.02 -17.03 10.68
CA LYS A 181 2.03 -18.50 10.56
C LYS A 181 3.35 -19.02 9.98
N PHE A 182 3.90 -18.32 8.99
CA PHE A 182 5.19 -18.67 8.42
C PHE A 182 6.34 -18.32 9.39
N LEU A 183 6.32 -17.12 9.97
CA LEU A 183 7.37 -16.64 10.89
C LEU A 183 7.57 -17.56 12.11
N SER A 184 6.50 -18.22 12.56
CA SER A 184 6.52 -19.20 13.64
C SER A 184 6.74 -20.66 13.19
N SER A 185 6.86 -20.91 11.89
CA SER A 185 6.98 -22.26 11.31
C SER A 185 8.39 -22.84 11.42
N LYS A 186 8.48 -24.18 11.36
CA LYS A 186 9.75 -24.90 11.22
C LYS A 186 10.50 -24.53 9.94
N ARG A 187 9.78 -24.18 8.86
CA ARG A 187 10.41 -23.79 7.59
C ARG A 187 11.12 -22.45 7.71
N CYS A 188 10.52 -21.46 8.38
CA CYS A 188 11.20 -20.19 8.63
C CYS A 188 12.48 -20.39 9.47
N GLN A 189 12.46 -21.28 10.46
CA GLN A 189 13.66 -21.64 11.23
C GLN A 189 14.74 -22.27 10.33
N SER A 190 14.34 -23.21 9.46
CA SER A 190 15.25 -23.84 8.49
C SER A 190 15.88 -22.85 7.53
N ILE A 191 15.11 -21.86 7.04
CA ILE A 191 15.59 -20.87 6.08
C ILE A 191 16.54 -19.86 6.76
N ARG A 192 16.24 -19.43 7.98
CA ARG A 192 17.18 -18.63 8.79
C ARG A 192 18.48 -19.40 9.06
N ALA A 193 18.39 -20.69 9.37
CA ALA A 193 19.56 -21.53 9.58
C ALA A 193 20.41 -21.71 8.29
N ALA A 194 19.80 -21.56 7.11
CA ALA A 194 20.50 -21.55 5.83
C ALA A 194 21.20 -20.20 5.51
N GLY A 195 21.12 -19.21 6.41
CA GLY A 195 21.79 -17.92 6.27
C GLY A 195 20.92 -16.81 5.66
N ILE A 196 19.63 -17.06 5.39
CA ILE A 196 18.72 -16.02 4.91
C ILE A 196 18.30 -15.09 6.05
N ASP A 197 18.44 -13.79 5.84
CA ASP A 197 18.09 -12.75 6.78
C ASP A 197 16.57 -12.48 6.75
N VAL A 198 15.81 -13.22 7.58
CA VAL A 198 14.35 -13.07 7.69
C VAL A 198 13.97 -12.16 8.85
N LEU A 199 13.51 -10.95 8.52
CA LEU A 199 13.07 -9.93 9.44
C LEU A 199 11.54 -9.94 9.64
N ASP A 200 11.15 -9.94 10.92
CA ASP A 200 9.78 -9.77 11.36
C ASP A 200 9.49 -8.27 11.59
N VAL A 201 8.81 -7.65 10.61
CA VAL A 201 8.54 -6.22 10.56
C VAL A 201 7.27 -5.88 11.35
N LEU A 202 7.28 -4.74 12.05
CA LEU A 202 6.14 -4.28 12.87
C LEU A 202 5.67 -5.34 13.88
N HIS A 203 6.61 -6.01 14.54
CA HIS A 203 6.37 -7.12 15.48
C HIS A 203 5.22 -6.83 16.48
N ALA A 204 4.07 -7.46 16.25
CA ALA A 204 2.89 -7.32 17.09
C ALA A 204 2.93 -8.31 18.27
N ASN A 205 3.46 -7.87 19.42
CA ASN A 205 3.44 -8.64 20.66
C ASN A 205 2.50 -8.01 21.70
N VAL A 206 1.80 -8.85 22.47
CA VAL A 206 0.83 -8.43 23.52
C VAL A 206 1.48 -7.53 24.57
N LEU A 207 2.75 -7.78 24.93
CA LEU A 207 3.50 -6.93 25.87
C LEU A 207 3.89 -5.57 25.25
N ARG A 208 4.03 -5.50 23.92
CA ARG A 208 4.27 -4.26 23.16
C ARG A 208 2.98 -3.55 22.70
N MET A 209 1.80 -4.13 22.96
CA MET A 209 0.48 -3.51 22.74
C MET A 209 0.36 -2.14 23.42
N PHE A 210 1.09 -1.94 24.53
CA PHE A 210 1.13 -0.69 25.28
C PHE A 210 2.16 0.32 24.76
N MET A 211 3.07 -0.05 23.85
CA MET A 211 4.20 0.79 23.39
C MET A 211 4.31 0.98 21.87
N GLN A 212 3.70 0.12 21.04
CA GLN A 212 3.70 0.18 19.58
C GLN A 212 2.31 -0.16 19.03
N ARG A 213 1.81 0.60 18.05
CA ARG A 213 0.47 0.35 17.50
C ARG A 213 0.46 -0.90 16.63
N MET A 214 -0.55 -1.76 16.82
CA MET A 214 -0.79 -2.94 15.96
C MET A 214 -1.44 -2.59 14.62
N ASP A 215 -1.80 -1.33 14.39
CA ASP A 215 -2.55 -0.88 13.22
C ASP A 215 -1.65 -0.38 12.09
N LEU A 216 -0.34 -0.32 12.27
CA LEU A 216 0.58 -0.11 11.16
C LEU A 216 0.86 -1.47 10.51
N ARG A 217 0.92 -1.52 9.18
CA ARG A 217 1.29 -2.74 8.43
C ARG A 217 2.32 -2.40 7.40
N GLN A 218 3.22 -3.35 7.18
CA GLN A 218 4.03 -3.35 6.00
C GLN A 218 3.20 -4.02 4.90
N HIS A 219 2.67 -3.21 3.99
CA HIS A 219 1.74 -3.65 2.98
C HIS A 219 2.33 -3.57 1.57
N ARG A 220 3.63 -3.31 1.44
CA ARG A 220 4.36 -3.42 0.17
C ARG A 220 4.48 -4.89 -0.30
N LYS A 221 4.63 -5.06 -1.62
CA LYS A 221 4.88 -6.33 -2.33
C LYS A 221 5.97 -6.09 -3.35
N LEU A 222 7.18 -5.94 -2.83
CA LEU A 222 8.35 -5.52 -3.58
C LEU A 222 9.37 -6.64 -3.61
N VAL A 223 10.02 -6.78 -4.75
CA VAL A 223 11.23 -7.61 -4.91
C VAL A 223 12.26 -6.76 -5.63
N SER A 224 13.52 -6.87 -5.22
CA SER A 224 14.66 -6.36 -5.98
C SER A 224 15.74 -7.42 -6.05
N ILE A 225 16.36 -7.57 -7.22
CA ILE A 225 17.44 -8.52 -7.50
C ILE A 225 18.56 -7.76 -8.21
N ASP A 226 19.74 -7.78 -7.60
CA ASP A 226 21.00 -7.23 -8.11
C ASP A 226 20.89 -5.79 -8.64
N ASN A 227 20.02 -4.97 -8.05
CA ASN A 227 19.78 -3.59 -8.48
C ASN A 227 19.34 -3.44 -9.95
N ARG A 228 18.94 -4.53 -10.60
CA ARG A 228 18.68 -4.62 -12.05
C ARG A 228 17.24 -4.99 -12.36
N VAL A 229 16.68 -5.93 -11.59
CA VAL A 229 15.31 -6.40 -11.75
C VAL A 229 14.53 -6.07 -10.49
N ALA A 230 13.33 -5.53 -10.66
CA ALA A 230 12.41 -5.31 -9.56
C ALA A 230 11.01 -5.81 -9.90
N TYR A 231 10.23 -6.08 -8.86
CA TYR A 231 8.81 -6.38 -8.98
C TYR A 231 8.02 -5.41 -8.11
N ASN A 232 6.96 -4.83 -8.66
CA ASN A 232 5.98 -4.04 -7.92
C ASN A 232 4.55 -4.39 -8.35
N GLY A 233 3.63 -4.42 -7.40
CA GLY A 233 2.25 -4.82 -7.66
C GLY A 233 1.46 -5.18 -6.42
N SER A 234 0.46 -6.02 -6.63
CA SER A 234 -0.60 -6.32 -5.67
C SER A 234 -0.50 -7.72 -5.06
N MET A 235 0.24 -8.61 -5.72
CA MET A 235 0.32 -10.02 -5.39
C MET A 235 1.18 -10.25 -4.15
N ASN A 236 0.57 -10.82 -3.11
CA ASN A 236 1.33 -11.34 -1.97
C ASN A 236 2.08 -12.62 -2.36
N LEU A 237 3.08 -13.01 -1.56
CA LEU A 237 3.76 -14.28 -1.75
C LEU A 237 2.92 -15.44 -1.20
N ALA A 238 1.80 -15.69 -1.87
CA ALA A 238 0.81 -16.71 -1.54
C ALA A 238 0.24 -17.30 -2.83
N ASP A 239 0.30 -18.62 -2.99
CA ASP A 239 -0.24 -19.30 -4.16
C ASP A 239 -1.78 -19.31 -4.12
N PRO A 240 -2.49 -18.67 -5.07
CA PRO A 240 -3.95 -18.59 -5.05
C PRO A 240 -4.67 -19.95 -5.09
N ARG A 241 -4.00 -21.04 -5.51
CA ARG A 241 -4.56 -22.40 -5.49
C ARG A 241 -4.68 -22.96 -4.07
N TRP A 242 -3.84 -22.50 -3.16
CA TRP A 242 -3.75 -22.98 -1.78
C TRP A 242 -4.28 -21.95 -0.78
N PHE A 243 -4.05 -20.68 -1.07
CA PHE A 243 -4.39 -19.58 -0.19
C PHE A 243 -5.89 -19.36 -0.12
N LYS A 244 -6.45 -19.48 1.10
CA LYS A 244 -7.87 -19.26 1.41
C LYS A 244 -8.84 -19.96 0.43
N LYS A 245 -8.49 -21.14 -0.11
CA LYS A 245 -9.29 -21.85 -1.12
C LYS A 245 -10.75 -22.13 -0.69
N ASP A 246 -10.98 -22.35 0.61
CA ASP A 246 -12.29 -22.71 1.17
C ASP A 246 -13.11 -21.51 1.68
N SER A 247 -12.72 -20.29 1.33
CA SER A 247 -13.26 -19.05 1.89
C SER A 247 -14.54 -18.53 1.22
N GLY A 248 -14.95 -19.11 0.09
CA GLY A 248 -16.20 -18.80 -0.60
C GLY A 248 -16.19 -17.52 -1.47
N PHE A 249 -15.04 -16.86 -1.65
CA PHE A 249 -14.85 -15.73 -2.57
C PHE A 249 -13.97 -16.05 -3.79
N GLY A 250 -13.46 -17.28 -3.91
CA GLY A 250 -12.63 -17.72 -5.04
C GLY A 250 -11.15 -17.37 -4.87
N PRO A 251 -10.30 -17.75 -5.85
CA PRO A 251 -8.88 -17.42 -5.81
C PRO A 251 -8.68 -15.91 -5.89
N TRP A 252 -7.55 -15.46 -5.36
CA TRP A 252 -7.11 -14.07 -5.54
C TRP A 252 -6.67 -13.85 -6.99
N VAL A 253 -7.12 -12.74 -7.55
CA VAL A 253 -6.74 -12.29 -8.90
C VAL A 253 -5.96 -11.00 -8.72
N ASP A 254 -4.65 -11.10 -8.89
CA ASP A 254 -3.69 -10.03 -8.68
C ASP A 254 -2.89 -9.77 -9.95
N LEU A 255 -2.16 -8.66 -9.94
CA LEU A 255 -1.23 -8.27 -10.98
C LEU A 255 0.11 -7.85 -10.36
N GLN A 256 1.19 -8.24 -11.01
CA GLN A 256 2.55 -7.81 -10.71
C GLN A 256 3.18 -7.24 -11.99
N VAL A 257 4.05 -6.25 -11.84
CA VAL A 257 4.87 -5.73 -12.94
C VAL A 257 6.31 -6.10 -12.64
N ARG A 258 6.95 -6.82 -13.56
CA ARG A 258 8.40 -7.02 -13.57
C ARG A 258 9.03 -5.84 -14.28
N LEU A 259 10.06 -5.27 -13.67
CA LEU A 259 10.70 -4.02 -14.07
C LEU A 259 12.19 -4.26 -14.27
N GLU A 260 12.75 -3.63 -15.29
CA GLU A 260 14.18 -3.53 -15.52
C GLU A 260 14.55 -2.08 -15.84
N GLY A 261 15.79 -1.70 -15.52
CA GLY A 261 16.28 -0.34 -15.74
C GLY A 261 16.41 0.43 -14.43
N PRO A 262 16.58 1.76 -14.49
CA PRO A 262 16.97 2.58 -13.34
C PRO A 262 15.92 2.58 -12.22
N ILE A 263 14.65 2.32 -12.52
CA ILE A 263 13.59 2.19 -11.51
C ILE A 263 13.84 1.03 -10.55
N ALA A 264 14.51 -0.05 -10.99
CA ALA A 264 14.84 -1.18 -10.12
C ALA A 264 15.77 -0.76 -8.98
N ALA A 265 16.71 0.14 -9.26
CA ALA A 265 17.61 0.68 -8.25
C ALA A 265 16.90 1.57 -7.23
N ILE A 266 15.90 2.35 -7.65
CA ILE A 266 15.06 3.14 -6.74
C ILE A 266 14.24 2.22 -5.81
N ILE A 267 13.66 1.14 -6.36
CA ILE A 267 12.91 0.16 -5.57
C ILE A 267 13.83 -0.56 -4.58
N GLN A 268 15.05 -0.94 -5.00
CA GLN A 268 16.06 -1.48 -4.09
C GLN A 268 16.39 -0.50 -2.97
N GLY A 269 16.62 0.78 -3.29
CA GLY A 269 16.86 1.83 -2.30
C GLY A 269 15.73 1.93 -1.27
N SER A 270 14.47 1.79 -1.69
CA SER A 270 13.32 1.75 -0.76
C SER A 270 13.35 0.52 0.15
N LEU A 271 13.68 -0.67 -0.38
CA LEU A 271 13.78 -1.91 0.41
C LEU A 271 14.91 -1.82 1.44
N ILE A 272 16.06 -1.26 1.05
CA ILE A 272 17.20 -1.01 1.94
C ILE A 272 16.81 0.02 3.01
N PHE A 273 16.08 1.09 2.64
CA PHE A 273 15.57 2.07 3.61
C PHE A 273 14.68 1.40 4.67
N ASP A 274 13.75 0.55 4.27
CA ASP A 274 12.86 -0.14 5.21
C ASP A 274 13.64 -1.11 6.11
N TRP A 275 14.60 -1.85 5.54
CA TRP A 275 15.49 -2.73 6.30
C TRP A 275 16.27 -1.97 7.36
N GLU A 276 16.89 -0.86 6.96
CA GLU A 276 17.69 -0.01 7.83
C GLU A 276 16.82 0.64 8.91
N MET A 277 15.60 1.06 8.58
CA MET A 277 14.67 1.67 9.52
C MET A 277 14.34 0.68 10.65
N GLU A 278 14.13 -0.58 10.30
CA GLU A 278 13.78 -1.63 11.25
C GLU A 278 14.98 -2.15 12.05
N THR A 279 16.12 -2.38 11.40
CA THR A 279 17.31 -2.99 12.05
C THR A 279 18.26 -1.96 12.64
N GLY A 280 18.40 -0.80 12.01
CA GLY A 280 19.45 0.18 12.26
C GLY A 280 20.81 -0.17 11.63
N VAL A 281 20.89 -1.27 10.87
CA VAL A 281 22.11 -1.75 10.22
C VAL A 281 22.17 -1.20 8.80
N ARG A 282 23.18 -0.35 8.52
CA ARG A 282 23.42 0.25 7.20
C ARG A 282 23.83 -0.83 6.18
N LEU A 283 23.15 -0.86 5.04
CA LEU A 283 23.40 -1.73 3.89
C LEU A 283 23.79 -0.91 2.65
N GLU A 284 24.51 0.19 2.86
CA GLU A 284 25.03 1.07 1.81
C GLU A 284 25.76 0.35 0.66
N PRO A 285 26.53 -0.74 0.87
CA PRO A 285 27.15 -1.46 -0.25
C PRO A 285 26.15 -2.06 -1.25
N ALA A 286 24.92 -2.34 -0.82
CA ALA A 286 23.85 -2.80 -1.70
C ALA A 286 23.12 -1.65 -2.40
N LEU A 287 23.39 -0.39 -2.04
CA LEU A 287 22.84 0.78 -2.68
C LEU A 287 23.72 1.18 -3.87
N SER A 288 23.38 0.64 -5.04
CA SER A 288 24.09 0.96 -6.29
C SER A 288 23.44 2.13 -7.02
N TRP A 289 24.26 2.90 -7.73
CA TRP A 289 23.76 3.96 -8.61
C TRP A 289 22.96 3.35 -9.77
N PRO A 290 21.79 3.92 -10.13
CA PRO A 290 21.11 3.52 -11.35
C PRO A 290 22.05 3.73 -12.53
N GLN A 291 22.23 2.70 -13.36
CA GLN A 291 23.05 2.82 -14.58
C GLN A 291 22.44 3.93 -15.45
N GLN A 292 23.29 4.71 -16.12
CA GLN A 292 22.82 5.62 -17.16
C GLN A 292 22.24 4.77 -18.28
N THR A 293 20.94 4.85 -18.47
CA THR A 293 20.26 4.17 -19.57
C THR A 293 20.30 5.03 -20.82
N GLN A 294 20.37 4.36 -21.97
CA GLN A 294 20.19 5.04 -23.25
C GLN A 294 18.80 5.65 -23.34
N ALA A 295 18.65 6.72 -24.11
CA ALA A 295 17.35 7.31 -24.41
C ALA A 295 16.40 6.25 -25.02
N GLY A 296 15.17 6.17 -24.50
CA GLY A 296 14.18 5.15 -24.84
C GLY A 296 13.58 4.48 -23.60
N GLY A 297 12.53 3.69 -23.75
CA GLY A 297 11.84 3.05 -22.62
C GLY A 297 10.82 3.95 -21.92
N SER A 298 10.14 3.40 -20.91
CA SER A 298 9.02 4.05 -20.25
C SER A 298 9.46 5.02 -19.17
N LEU A 299 8.76 6.14 -19.06
CA LEU A 299 8.92 7.07 -17.95
C LEU A 299 8.18 6.54 -16.73
N MET A 300 8.91 6.35 -15.63
CA MET A 300 8.38 5.78 -14.40
C MET A 300 8.84 6.57 -13.18
N GLN A 301 7.97 6.68 -12.18
CA GLN A 301 8.30 7.25 -10.88
C GLN A 301 7.79 6.33 -9.78
N PHE A 302 8.66 6.08 -8.79
CA PHE A 302 8.30 5.27 -7.64
C PHE A 302 7.75 6.16 -6.52
N LEU A 303 6.61 5.77 -5.95
CA LEU A 303 5.93 6.48 -4.87
C LEU A 303 5.78 5.54 -3.67
N PRO A 304 6.76 5.51 -2.75
CA PRO A 304 6.59 4.86 -1.46
C PRO A 304 5.80 5.77 -0.52
N THR A 305 4.82 5.21 0.18
CA THR A 305 4.07 5.91 1.23
C THR A 305 4.11 5.12 2.53
N GLY A 306 3.78 5.79 3.63
CA GLY A 306 3.79 5.20 4.96
C GLY A 306 3.90 6.25 6.04
N PRO A 307 3.71 5.85 7.30
CA PRO A 307 3.67 6.77 8.44
C PRO A 307 5.01 7.48 8.67
N ALA A 308 6.10 6.99 8.06
CA ALA A 308 7.44 7.59 8.16
C ALA A 308 7.55 8.92 7.38
N PHE A 309 6.63 9.15 6.44
CA PHE A 309 6.56 10.37 5.64
C PHE A 309 5.51 11.32 6.25
N GLU A 310 5.81 12.61 6.27
CA GLU A 310 4.99 13.60 7.01
C GLU A 310 3.70 14.03 6.27
N GLU A 311 3.57 13.70 4.98
CA GLU A 311 2.48 14.16 4.11
C GLU A 311 1.69 13.00 3.48
N ASP A 312 0.37 13.18 3.34
CA ASP A 312 -0.55 12.23 2.68
C ASP A 312 -0.43 12.29 1.16
N ILE A 313 0.80 12.16 0.67
CA ILE A 313 1.21 12.39 -0.71
C ILE A 313 0.41 11.57 -1.72
N LEU A 314 0.07 10.33 -1.40
CA LEU A 314 -0.72 9.48 -2.30
C LEU A 314 -2.14 10.02 -2.53
N LEU A 315 -2.80 10.53 -1.50
CA LEU A 315 -4.11 11.15 -1.65
C LEU A 315 -4.01 12.39 -2.55
N GLN A 316 -2.98 13.21 -2.34
CA GLN A 316 -2.73 14.39 -3.17
C GLN A 316 -2.44 14.01 -4.63
N VAL A 317 -1.64 12.98 -4.86
CA VAL A 317 -1.34 12.44 -6.20
C VAL A 317 -2.63 11.95 -6.88
N LEU A 318 -3.43 11.12 -6.22
CA LEU A 318 -4.69 10.60 -6.77
C LEU A 318 -5.67 11.73 -7.10
N VAL A 319 -5.87 12.67 -6.18
CA VAL A 319 -6.78 13.82 -6.36
C VAL A 319 -6.28 14.70 -7.50
N THR A 320 -4.98 15.00 -7.56
CA THR A 320 -4.36 15.78 -8.64
C THR A 320 -4.54 15.09 -9.98
N ALA A 321 -4.29 13.79 -10.07
CA ALA A 321 -4.45 13.03 -11.32
C ALA A 321 -5.92 13.04 -11.80
N ILE A 322 -6.88 12.78 -10.90
CA ILE A 322 -8.31 12.76 -11.24
C ILE A 322 -8.84 14.15 -11.64
N HIS A 323 -8.33 15.23 -11.05
CA HIS A 323 -8.69 16.59 -11.46
C HIS A 323 -8.09 16.98 -12.81
N ASN A 324 -6.91 16.44 -13.16
CA ASN A 324 -6.28 16.67 -14.45
C ASN A 324 -6.80 15.77 -15.57
N ALA A 325 -7.45 14.65 -15.25
CA ALA A 325 -8.07 13.76 -16.22
C ALA A 325 -8.99 14.49 -17.22
N ARG A 326 -8.98 14.03 -18.47
CA ARG A 326 -9.74 14.62 -19.60
C ARG A 326 -10.74 13.67 -20.25
N GLN A 327 -10.52 12.37 -20.20
CA GLN A 327 -11.28 11.35 -20.92
C GLN A 327 -11.83 10.28 -19.99
N GLU A 328 -10.96 9.59 -19.23
CA GLU A 328 -11.36 8.47 -18.38
C GLU A 328 -10.60 8.41 -17.05
N VAL A 329 -11.28 7.85 -16.06
CA VAL A 329 -10.69 7.44 -14.78
C VAL A 329 -11.16 6.02 -14.51
N PHE A 330 -10.24 5.06 -14.54
CA PHE A 330 -10.54 3.68 -14.18
C PHE A 330 -9.81 3.31 -12.89
N ILE A 331 -10.52 2.68 -11.96
CA ILE A 331 -9.99 2.23 -10.68
C ILE A 331 -10.31 0.76 -10.48
N SER A 332 -9.28 -0.05 -10.20
CA SER A 332 -9.43 -1.40 -9.64
C SER A 332 -8.93 -1.41 -8.21
N THR A 333 -9.73 -1.91 -7.28
CA THR A 333 -9.30 -2.11 -5.89
C THR A 333 -10.16 -3.15 -5.16
N PRO A 334 -9.60 -3.98 -4.26
CA PRO A 334 -10.40 -4.92 -3.48
C PRO A 334 -11.27 -4.24 -2.42
N TYR A 335 -10.78 -3.15 -1.81
CA TYR A 335 -11.44 -2.44 -0.74
C TYR A 335 -11.55 -0.96 -1.12
N PHE A 336 -12.79 -0.47 -1.19
CA PHE A 336 -13.08 0.90 -1.56
C PHE A 336 -13.87 1.56 -0.43
N VAL A 337 -13.16 2.28 0.43
CA VAL A 337 -13.67 3.07 1.57
C VAL A 337 -12.97 4.43 1.49
N PRO A 338 -13.31 5.24 0.47
CA PRO A 338 -12.48 6.36 0.02
C PRO A 338 -12.50 7.54 0.98
N GLU A 339 -11.47 8.37 0.87
CA GLU A 339 -11.38 9.64 1.60
C GLU A 339 -12.39 10.64 1.00
N GLU A 340 -12.82 11.65 1.76
CA GLU A 340 -13.80 12.62 1.28
C GLU A 340 -13.33 13.38 0.04
N ALA A 341 -12.05 13.78 -0.02
CA ALA A 341 -11.46 14.44 -1.18
C ALA A 341 -11.38 13.51 -2.39
N LEU A 342 -11.03 12.24 -2.19
CA LEU A 342 -11.02 11.25 -3.28
C LEU A 342 -12.44 11.00 -3.82
N LEU A 343 -13.42 10.85 -2.92
CA LEU A 343 -14.82 10.71 -3.27
C LEU A 343 -15.33 11.93 -4.06
N LEU A 344 -14.98 13.14 -3.60
CA LEU A 344 -15.33 14.39 -4.28
C LEU A 344 -14.70 14.49 -5.66
N ALA A 345 -13.42 14.11 -5.79
CA ALA A 345 -12.71 14.12 -7.07
C ALA A 345 -13.38 13.20 -8.09
N LEU A 346 -13.75 11.98 -7.70
CA LEU A 346 -14.44 11.01 -8.57
C LEU A 346 -15.84 11.50 -8.99
N LYS A 347 -16.64 11.99 -8.04
CA LYS A 347 -17.96 12.56 -8.32
C LYS A 347 -17.86 13.77 -9.26
N SER A 348 -16.83 14.60 -9.08
CA SER A 348 -16.58 15.76 -9.92
C SER A 348 -16.17 15.34 -11.34
N ALA A 349 -15.26 14.37 -11.48
CA ALA A 349 -14.85 13.84 -12.78
C ALA A 349 -16.05 13.28 -13.57
N ALA A 350 -16.90 12.48 -12.95
CA ALA A 350 -18.10 11.95 -13.59
C ALA A 350 -19.06 13.08 -14.03
N ARG A 351 -19.26 14.10 -13.19
CA ARG A 351 -20.10 15.27 -13.51
C ARG A 351 -19.51 16.17 -14.61
N ARG A 352 -18.19 16.17 -14.81
CA ARG A 352 -17.54 16.81 -15.96
C ARG A 352 -17.77 16.05 -17.28
N GLY A 353 -18.35 14.85 -17.22
CA GLY A 353 -18.62 14.02 -18.41
C GLY A 353 -17.55 12.99 -18.72
N LEU A 354 -16.57 12.77 -17.84
CA LEU A 354 -15.57 11.71 -18.02
C LEU A 354 -16.18 10.33 -17.77
N THR A 355 -15.62 9.32 -18.43
CA THR A 355 -15.93 7.92 -18.12
C THR A 355 -15.21 7.52 -16.84
N VAL A 356 -15.94 7.44 -15.73
CA VAL A 356 -15.38 7.03 -14.44
C VAL A 356 -15.85 5.62 -14.09
N THR A 357 -14.94 4.66 -14.01
CA THR A 357 -15.25 3.26 -13.70
C THR A 357 -14.55 2.81 -12.42
N LEU A 358 -15.34 2.31 -11.47
CA LEU A 358 -14.87 1.66 -10.26
C LEU A 358 -15.12 0.15 -10.37
N LEU A 359 -14.05 -0.62 -10.57
CA LEU A 359 -14.04 -2.07 -10.57
C LEU A 359 -13.66 -2.60 -9.19
N ILE A 360 -14.56 -3.40 -8.62
CA ILE A 360 -14.40 -4.01 -7.30
C ILE A 360 -14.79 -5.50 -7.36
N PRO A 361 -14.25 -6.35 -6.50
CA PRO A 361 -14.71 -7.73 -6.37
C PRO A 361 -16.16 -7.81 -5.88
N ARG A 362 -16.93 -8.77 -6.40
CA ARG A 362 -18.31 -9.05 -5.93
C ARG A 362 -18.34 -9.52 -4.47
N ARG A 363 -17.32 -10.27 -4.04
CA ARG A 363 -17.16 -10.82 -2.69
C ARG A 363 -15.74 -10.53 -2.21
N ILE A 364 -15.63 -10.16 -0.93
CA ILE A 364 -14.34 -9.93 -0.25
C ILE A 364 -14.32 -10.66 1.06
N ASP A 365 -13.12 -10.81 1.63
CA ASP A 365 -12.86 -11.49 2.89
C ASP A 365 -13.18 -10.66 4.14
N SER A 366 -13.38 -9.33 4.00
CA SER A 366 -13.78 -8.43 5.09
C SER A 366 -15.24 -7.97 4.93
N ARG A 367 -16.15 -8.51 5.75
CA ARG A 367 -17.57 -8.10 5.76
C ARG A 367 -17.75 -6.64 6.18
N LEU A 368 -16.96 -6.16 7.13
CA LEU A 368 -17.05 -4.78 7.62
C LEU A 368 -16.66 -3.80 6.51
N ALA A 369 -15.52 -4.04 5.84
CA ALA A 369 -15.11 -3.25 4.68
C ALA A 369 -16.15 -3.31 3.56
N GLN A 370 -16.79 -4.47 3.36
CA GLN A 370 -17.82 -4.62 2.33
C GLN A 370 -19.03 -3.72 2.61
N TYR A 371 -19.50 -3.69 3.85
CA TYR A 371 -20.64 -2.86 4.23
C TYR A 371 -20.28 -1.37 4.24
N ALA A 372 -19.10 -1.01 4.73
CA ALA A 372 -18.61 0.36 4.73
C ALA A 372 -18.49 0.90 3.29
N GLY A 373 -17.84 0.16 2.38
CA GLY A 373 -17.69 0.62 0.99
C GLY A 373 -19.03 0.78 0.26
N ARG A 374 -20.01 -0.07 0.56
CA ARG A 374 -21.36 0.02 -0.03
C ARG A 374 -22.13 1.27 0.35
N SER A 375 -21.80 1.93 1.47
CA SER A 375 -22.49 3.17 1.85
C SER A 375 -22.25 4.29 0.84
N PHE A 376 -21.11 4.27 0.13
CA PHE A 376 -20.72 5.27 -0.87
C PHE A 376 -21.31 5.02 -2.27
N PHE A 377 -21.89 3.85 -2.53
CA PHE A 377 -22.29 3.47 -3.89
C PHE A 377 -23.46 4.29 -4.43
N ASP A 378 -24.41 4.70 -3.58
CA ASP A 378 -25.56 5.51 -4.07
C ASP A 378 -25.08 6.86 -4.59
N ASP A 379 -24.20 7.52 -3.84
CA ASP A 379 -23.57 8.79 -4.21
C ASP A 379 -22.80 8.72 -5.53
N LEU A 380 -21.99 7.67 -5.70
CA LEU A 380 -21.18 7.45 -6.89
C LEU A 380 -22.04 7.14 -8.12
N LEU A 381 -22.96 6.19 -8.01
CA LEU A 381 -23.88 5.84 -9.09
C LEU A 381 -24.75 7.04 -9.48
N HIS A 382 -25.20 7.83 -8.51
CA HIS A 382 -25.98 9.03 -8.76
C HIS A 382 -25.17 10.13 -9.46
N SER A 383 -23.86 10.24 -9.20
CA SER A 383 -23.00 11.20 -9.91
C SER A 383 -22.57 10.75 -11.30
N GLY A 384 -22.92 9.54 -11.74
CA GLY A 384 -22.57 8.99 -13.05
C GLY A 384 -21.35 8.07 -13.05
N VAL A 385 -20.78 7.73 -11.88
CA VAL A 385 -19.70 6.75 -11.80
C VAL A 385 -20.26 5.34 -12.08
N GLU A 386 -19.58 4.61 -12.95
CA GLU A 386 -19.90 3.23 -13.26
C GLU A 386 -19.25 2.28 -12.25
N ILE A 387 -20.06 1.54 -11.48
CA ILE A 387 -19.55 0.52 -10.56
C ILE A 387 -19.66 -0.85 -11.22
N ARG A 388 -18.53 -1.54 -11.39
CA ARG A 388 -18.41 -2.90 -11.93
C ARG A 388 -18.03 -3.88 -10.84
N ARG A 389 -18.70 -5.02 -10.79
CA ARG A 389 -18.46 -6.08 -9.81
C ARG A 389 -17.89 -7.32 -10.46
N PHE A 390 -16.60 -7.56 -10.25
CA PHE A 390 -15.88 -8.73 -10.77
C PHE A 390 -16.37 -10.03 -10.14
N THR A 391 -16.50 -11.09 -10.94
CA THR A 391 -17.07 -12.37 -10.53
C THR A 391 -16.11 -13.57 -10.61
N GLY A 392 -14.96 -13.42 -11.25
CA GLY A 392 -13.99 -14.51 -11.46
C GLY A 392 -13.14 -14.88 -10.23
N GLY A 393 -13.41 -14.30 -9.06
CA GLY A 393 -12.64 -14.50 -7.84
C GLY A 393 -12.64 -13.25 -6.97
N MET A 394 -11.68 -13.16 -6.06
CA MET A 394 -11.41 -11.94 -5.30
C MET A 394 -10.37 -11.11 -6.05
N LEU A 395 -10.85 -10.20 -6.89
CA LEU A 395 -10.02 -9.20 -7.54
C LEU A 395 -9.30 -8.37 -6.48
N HIS A 396 -7.97 -8.47 -6.48
CA HIS A 396 -7.08 -7.85 -5.52
C HIS A 396 -6.03 -6.96 -6.20
N THR A 397 -6.01 -6.89 -7.54
CA THR A 397 -5.32 -5.84 -8.31
C THR A 397 -5.68 -4.44 -7.81
N LYS A 398 -4.67 -3.65 -7.47
CA LYS A 398 -4.81 -2.22 -7.18
C LYS A 398 -4.15 -1.41 -8.28
N SER A 399 -4.99 -0.74 -9.06
CA SER A 399 -4.52 0.12 -10.14
C SER A 399 -5.48 1.28 -10.36
N VAL A 400 -4.92 2.39 -10.82
CA VAL A 400 -5.65 3.57 -11.30
C VAL A 400 -5.12 3.91 -12.67
N ILE A 401 -6.02 4.08 -13.64
CA ILE A 401 -5.70 4.55 -14.98
C ILE A 401 -6.37 5.90 -15.16
N ILE A 402 -5.60 6.84 -15.70
CA ILE A 402 -6.04 8.19 -16.02
C ILE A 402 -5.77 8.42 -17.50
N ASP A 403 -6.84 8.66 -18.24
CA ASP A 403 -6.82 8.83 -19.70
C ASP A 403 -6.09 7.66 -20.39
N ASP A 404 -5.23 7.92 -21.38
CA ASP A 404 -4.60 6.94 -22.26
C ASP A 404 -3.08 6.77 -22.07
N HIS A 405 -2.52 7.30 -20.99
CA HIS A 405 -1.06 7.35 -20.81
C HIS A 405 -0.59 7.08 -19.37
N LEU A 406 -1.38 7.45 -18.35
CA LEU A 406 -0.96 7.28 -16.95
C LEU A 406 -1.58 6.08 -16.28
N VAL A 407 -0.72 5.24 -15.73
CA VAL A 407 -1.12 4.12 -14.88
C VAL A 407 -0.40 4.20 -13.54
N LEU A 408 -1.17 4.14 -12.46
CA LEU A 408 -0.70 3.89 -11.11
C LEU A 408 -0.98 2.43 -10.80
N VAL A 409 0.05 1.68 -10.39
CA VAL A 409 -0.08 0.25 -10.04
C VAL A 409 0.77 -0.07 -8.83
N GLY A 410 0.24 -0.87 -7.91
CA GLY A 410 1.00 -1.24 -6.72
C GLY A 410 0.17 -1.93 -5.64
N SER A 411 0.47 -1.58 -4.40
CA SER A 411 -0.02 -2.28 -3.21
C SER A 411 -1.18 -1.59 -2.49
N VAL A 412 -1.45 -0.32 -2.83
CA VAL A 412 -2.39 0.53 -2.10
C VAL A 412 -3.85 0.15 -2.36
N ASN A 413 -4.61 -0.17 -1.31
CA ASN A 413 -6.07 -0.16 -1.40
C ASN A 413 -6.61 1.27 -1.30
N LEU A 414 -7.83 1.52 -1.79
CA LEU A 414 -8.46 2.84 -1.64
C LEU A 414 -9.36 2.89 -0.40
N ASP A 415 -8.75 2.59 0.74
CA ASP A 415 -9.31 2.69 2.09
C ASP A 415 -8.47 3.62 2.98
N MET A 416 -9.01 4.04 4.13
CA MET A 416 -8.36 5.04 4.98
C MET A 416 -7.04 4.50 5.51
N ARG A 417 -7.05 3.26 5.96
CA ARG A 417 -5.88 2.63 6.52
C ARG A 417 -4.70 2.59 5.54
N SER A 418 -4.93 2.26 4.27
CA SER A 418 -3.88 2.22 3.27
C SER A 418 -3.38 3.61 2.91
N LEU A 419 -4.27 4.61 2.89
CA LEU A 419 -3.88 6.02 2.62
C LEU A 419 -3.11 6.66 3.78
N TRP A 420 -3.44 6.33 5.04
CA TRP A 420 -2.98 7.08 6.21
C TRP A 420 -1.99 6.34 7.12
N LEU A 421 -1.97 5.00 7.09
CA LEU A 421 -1.33 4.18 8.12
C LEU A 421 -0.37 3.12 7.58
N ASN A 422 -0.73 2.41 6.50
CA ASN A 422 0.12 1.34 6.00
C ASN A 422 1.33 1.91 5.26
N PHE A 423 2.43 1.18 5.30
CA PHE A 423 3.48 1.34 4.31
C PHE A 423 2.99 0.71 3.01
N GLU A 424 2.97 1.50 1.95
CA GLU A 424 2.54 1.08 0.62
C GLU A 424 3.55 1.57 -0.43
N ALA A 425 3.42 1.04 -1.64
CA ALA A 425 4.22 1.41 -2.79
C ALA A 425 3.33 1.47 -4.04
N THR A 426 3.52 2.52 -4.83
CA THR A 426 2.86 2.73 -6.11
C THR A 426 3.92 3.06 -7.15
N LEU A 427 3.82 2.42 -8.31
CA LEU A 427 4.56 2.80 -9.50
C LEU A 427 3.64 3.69 -10.34
N VAL A 428 4.12 4.90 -10.64
CA VAL A 428 3.49 5.83 -11.57
C VAL A 428 4.18 5.66 -12.91
N VAL A 429 3.44 5.29 -13.95
CA VAL A 429 3.96 5.03 -15.29
C VAL A 429 3.27 5.98 -16.27
N ASP A 430 4.06 6.71 -17.06
CA ASP A 430 3.61 7.52 -18.18
C ASP A 430 4.15 6.89 -19.48
N ASP A 431 3.38 5.96 -20.04
CA ASP A 431 3.73 5.22 -21.25
C ASP A 431 2.47 4.66 -21.93
N PRO A 432 2.15 5.12 -23.16
CA PRO A 432 1.01 4.61 -23.92
C PRO A 432 1.06 3.09 -24.18
N ALA A 433 2.24 2.49 -24.32
CA ALA A 433 2.37 1.04 -24.51
C ALA A 433 2.02 0.28 -23.22
N PHE A 434 2.45 0.80 -22.07
CA PHE A 434 2.08 0.26 -20.76
C PHE A 434 0.57 0.36 -20.52
N TYR A 435 -0.01 1.53 -20.82
CA TYR A 435 -1.47 1.71 -20.79
C TYR A 435 -2.19 0.68 -21.65
N ALA A 436 -1.76 0.49 -22.91
CA ALA A 436 -2.42 -0.45 -23.82
C ALA A 436 -2.39 -1.89 -23.32
N ASP A 437 -1.27 -2.33 -22.73
CA ASP A 437 -1.16 -3.67 -22.15
C ASP A 437 -2.03 -3.84 -20.88
N MET A 438 -2.00 -2.84 -19.98
CA MET A 438 -2.89 -2.80 -18.82
C MET A 438 -4.37 -2.76 -19.20
N ARG A 439 -4.71 -2.09 -20.31
CA ARG A 439 -6.07 -2.06 -20.85
C ARG A 439 -6.56 -3.44 -21.24
N LEU A 440 -5.70 -4.28 -21.85
CA LEU A 440 -6.04 -5.66 -22.18
C LEU A 440 -6.36 -6.49 -20.92
N VAL A 441 -5.61 -6.29 -19.83
CA VAL A 441 -5.90 -6.94 -18.54
C VAL A 441 -7.26 -6.48 -18.01
N ILE A 442 -7.52 -5.18 -18.03
CA ILE A 442 -8.76 -4.58 -17.55
C ILE A 442 -9.97 -5.05 -18.35
N ASP A 443 -9.87 -5.14 -19.67
CA ASP A 443 -10.97 -5.59 -20.51
C ASP A 443 -11.33 -7.05 -20.20
N ARG A 444 -10.34 -7.91 -19.87
CA ARG A 444 -10.61 -9.27 -19.35
C ARG A 444 -11.36 -9.24 -18.03
N TYR A 445 -10.99 -8.34 -17.11
CA TYR A 445 -11.71 -8.19 -15.85
C TYR A 445 -13.14 -7.68 -16.06
N LEU A 446 -13.33 -6.70 -16.96
CA LEU A 446 -14.62 -6.12 -17.29
C LEU A 446 -15.55 -7.16 -17.92
N ALA A 447 -15.04 -8.01 -18.82
CA ALA A 447 -15.79 -9.11 -19.41
C ALA A 447 -16.34 -10.09 -18.35
N SER A 448 -15.63 -10.24 -17.23
CA SER A 448 -16.04 -11.09 -16.10
C SER A 448 -16.71 -10.30 -14.96
N SER A 449 -17.31 -9.14 -15.27
CA SER A 449 -17.92 -8.24 -14.28
C SER A 449 -19.36 -7.88 -14.62
N HIS A 450 -20.15 -7.58 -13.59
CA HIS A 450 -21.50 -7.04 -13.76
C HIS A 450 -21.54 -5.56 -13.39
N ARG A 451 -22.15 -4.76 -14.26
CA ARG A 451 -22.47 -3.36 -13.95
C ARG A 451 -23.57 -3.29 -12.90
N LEU A 452 -23.40 -2.41 -11.92
CA LEU A 452 -24.41 -2.14 -10.91
C LEU A 452 -25.37 -1.06 -11.42
N ASP A 453 -26.68 -1.35 -11.42
CA ASP A 453 -27.71 -0.38 -11.78
C ASP A 453 -28.19 0.41 -10.56
N LEU A 454 -28.37 1.73 -10.72
CA LEU A 454 -28.80 2.62 -9.65
C LEU A 454 -30.23 2.32 -9.17
N LYS A 455 -31.16 2.03 -10.10
CA LYS A 455 -32.55 1.74 -9.74
C LYS A 455 -32.64 0.42 -8.98
N GLU A 456 -31.89 -0.60 -9.38
CA GLU A 456 -31.77 -1.86 -8.65
C GLU A 456 -31.09 -1.67 -7.29
N TRP A 457 -30.03 -0.88 -7.24
CA TRP A 457 -29.32 -0.58 -6.00
C TRP A 457 -30.24 0.06 -4.95
N ARG A 458 -31.14 0.95 -5.36
CA ARG A 458 -32.08 1.62 -4.45
C ARG A 458 -33.22 0.73 -3.94
N LYS A 459 -33.48 -0.43 -4.56
CA LYS A 459 -34.51 -1.40 -4.11
C LYS A 459 -34.13 -2.19 -2.85
N ARG A 460 -32.90 -2.04 -2.34
CA ARG A 460 -32.43 -2.78 -1.16
C ARG A 460 -33.22 -2.42 0.10
N LYS A 461 -33.46 -3.42 0.95
CA LYS A 461 -34.20 -3.26 2.22
C LYS A 461 -33.54 -2.21 3.11
N VAL A 462 -34.35 -1.39 3.78
CA VAL A 462 -33.90 -0.26 4.62
C VAL A 462 -32.90 -0.70 5.70
N HIS A 463 -33.13 -1.84 6.36
CA HIS A 463 -32.19 -2.34 7.39
C HIS A 463 -30.77 -2.61 6.84
N LYS A 464 -30.62 -3.00 5.56
CA LYS A 464 -29.30 -3.18 4.95
C LYS A 464 -28.60 -1.84 4.76
N ARG A 465 -29.34 -0.82 4.35
CA ARG A 465 -28.83 0.55 4.21
C ARG A 465 -28.37 1.13 5.55
N VAL A 466 -29.17 0.90 6.61
CA VAL A 466 -28.78 1.30 7.97
C VAL A 466 -27.49 0.61 8.40
N LEU A 467 -27.37 -0.71 8.18
CA LEU A 467 -26.16 -1.46 8.53
C LEU A 467 -24.92 -0.95 7.78
N GLU A 468 -25.06 -0.61 6.49
CA GLU A 468 -23.97 -0.04 5.68
C GLU A 468 -23.51 1.32 6.20
N ASN A 469 -24.47 2.20 6.51
CA ASN A 469 -24.16 3.52 7.08
C ASN A 469 -23.54 3.42 8.48
N LEU A 470 -23.96 2.44 9.29
CA LEU A 470 -23.31 2.17 10.58
C LEU A 470 -21.89 1.62 10.38
N ALA A 471 -21.67 0.74 9.40
CA ALA A 471 -20.35 0.22 9.06
C ALA A 471 -19.41 1.33 8.56
N GLN A 472 -19.92 2.33 7.86
CA GLN A 472 -19.16 3.51 7.43
C GLN A 472 -18.55 4.28 8.62
N LEU A 473 -19.16 4.28 9.80
CA LEU A 473 -18.57 4.92 10.98
C LEU A 473 -17.23 4.28 11.40
N ALA A 474 -16.98 3.04 10.98
CA ALA A 474 -15.70 2.36 11.17
C ALA A 474 -14.65 2.70 10.09
N SER A 475 -14.95 3.57 9.11
CA SER A 475 -14.03 3.90 8.01
C SER A 475 -12.63 4.34 8.47
N PRO A 476 -12.44 5.13 9.55
CA PRO A 476 -11.10 5.49 10.01
C PRO A 476 -10.25 4.30 10.51
N LEU A 477 -10.87 3.16 10.77
CA LEU A 477 -10.23 1.92 11.21
C LEU A 477 -9.97 0.93 10.05
N LEU A 478 -10.63 1.16 8.91
CA LEU A 478 -10.61 0.33 7.71
C LEU A 478 -9.64 0.89 6.68
#